data_AF-A0A1Z3HS53-F1
#
_entry.id   AF-A0A1Z3HS53-F1
#
_cell.length_a   1.000
_cell.length_b   1.000
_cell.length_c   1.000
_cell.angle_alpha   90.00
_cell.angle_beta   90.00
_cell.angle_gamma   90.00
#
_symmetry.space_group_name_H-M   'P 1'
#
loop_
_entity.id
_entity.type
_entity.pdbx_description
1 polymer ?
#
loop_
_entity_poly.entity_id
_entity_poly.type
_entity_poly.pdbx_seq_one_letter_code
_entity_poly.pdbx_strand_id
1 'polypeptide(L)'
;MTWGWSTKFAFRRNNGISIGLGIALLALLSGCQATPTAPPARHVVLQQQWELDRGDRVAGYLVSAGLGDVSIELGGDSVHAPFDGEVAPAAGQPSCVYFSSSDVPAYLFRFCGLRRPHLGTVRYGDTMGSGEILHFATLRRHPDGTWAIVEPSNNILERSLQPPLQSARP
;
A
#
# COMPACT_ATOMS: atom_id res chain seq x y z
N MET A 1 16.55 55.35 31.77
CA MET A 1 17.25 54.12 32.20
C MET A 1 17.74 53.39 30.97
N THR A 2 19.01 53.58 30.62
CA THR A 2 19.70 52.90 29.52
C THR A 2 21.13 52.69 29.98
N TRP A 3 21.56 51.44 30.13
CA TRP A 3 22.95 51.09 30.44
C TRP A 3 23.44 50.20 29.31
N GLY A 4 24.31 50.76 28.46
CA GLY A 4 25.07 50.04 27.44
C GLY A 4 26.46 49.76 27.97
N TRP A 5 26.88 48.49 27.95
CA TRP A 5 28.24 48.08 28.26
C TRP A 5 28.85 47.42 27.02
N SER A 6 29.95 48.02 26.56
CA SER A 6 30.74 47.60 25.41
C SER A 6 31.86 46.68 25.91
N THR A 7 31.84 45.41 25.53
CA THR A 7 32.96 44.48 25.73
C THR A 7 33.77 44.39 24.44
N LYS A 8 34.95 45.01 24.44
CA LYS A 8 35.98 44.81 23.40
C LYS A 8 36.64 43.46 23.64
N PHE A 9 36.32 42.46 22.82
CA PHE A 9 37.10 41.22 22.75
C PHE A 9 38.19 41.36 21.70
N ALA A 10 39.44 41.40 22.17
CA ALA A 10 40.62 41.36 21.33
C ALA A 10 40.80 39.94 20.76
N PHE A 11 40.58 39.78 19.45
CA PHE A 11 40.80 38.53 18.74
C PHE A 11 42.31 38.34 18.49
N ARG A 12 42.92 37.47 19.29
CA ARG A 12 44.31 37.05 19.14
C ARG A 12 44.39 36.03 18.01
N ARG A 13 44.92 36.46 16.86
CA ARG A 13 45.22 35.64 15.68
C ARG A 13 46.34 34.66 16.04
N ASN A 14 46.09 33.35 16.02
CA ASN A 14 47.16 32.36 16.00
C ASN A 14 46.98 31.41 14.82
N ASN A 15 48.09 31.22 14.12
CA ASN A 15 48.24 30.51 12.87
C ASN A 15 48.16 28.99 13.05
N GLY A 16 47.73 28.31 11.98
CA GLY A 16 48.27 27.01 11.60
C GLY A 16 47.53 25.79 12.15
N ILE A 17 46.35 25.49 11.59
CA ILE A 17 45.81 24.12 11.65
C ILE A 17 45.45 23.70 10.23
N SER A 18 46.11 22.62 9.81
CA SER A 18 46.12 21.99 8.50
C SER A 18 44.72 21.67 7.96
N ILE A 19 44.22 22.50 7.04
CA ILE A 19 43.05 22.21 6.20
C ILE A 19 43.52 21.25 5.09
N GLY A 20 43.62 19.96 5.40
CA GLY A 20 44.08 18.97 4.43
C GLY A 20 43.46 17.59 4.54
N LEU A 21 42.86 17.24 5.69
CA LEU A 21 42.40 15.86 5.93
C LEU A 21 40.91 15.73 6.30
N GLY A 22 40.16 16.83 6.32
CA GLY A 22 38.74 16.82 6.73
C GLY A 22 37.74 16.52 5.61
N ILE A 23 38.11 16.78 4.34
CA ILE A 23 37.17 16.72 3.21
C ILE A 23 37.08 15.30 2.62
N ALA A 24 38.11 14.46 2.76
CA ALA A 24 38.12 13.12 2.21
C ALA A 24 37.22 12.11 2.97
N LEU A 25 36.86 12.39 4.23
CA LEU A 25 36.09 11.46 5.06
C LEU A 25 34.56 11.64 4.93
N LEU A 26 34.08 12.78 4.40
CA LEU A 26 32.64 13.04 4.23
C LEU A 26 32.05 12.47 2.91
N ALA A 27 32.88 12.03 1.96
CA ALA A 27 32.42 11.49 0.69
C ALA A 27 31.99 10.00 0.76
N LEU A 28 32.32 9.29 1.85
CA LEU A 28 32.06 7.85 2.00
C LEU A 28 30.72 7.51 2.66
N LEU A 29 29.90 8.51 3.01
CA LEU A 29 28.57 8.31 3.61
C LEU A 29 27.41 8.45 2.60
N SER A 30 27.69 8.59 1.30
CA SER A 30 26.66 8.44 0.26
C SER A 30 26.33 6.97 0.04
N GLY A 31 25.72 6.35 1.06
CA GLY A 31 25.07 5.05 0.93
C GLY A 31 23.90 5.18 -0.04
N CYS A 32 23.89 4.36 -1.09
CA CYS A 32 22.75 4.23 -1.98
C CYS A 32 21.51 3.86 -1.17
N GLN A 33 20.60 4.80 -0.96
CA GLN A 33 19.26 4.47 -0.49
C GLN A 33 18.58 3.70 -1.62
N ALA A 34 18.49 2.38 -1.47
CA ALA A 34 17.67 1.56 -2.33
C ALA A 34 16.24 2.09 -2.24
N THR A 35 15.79 2.77 -3.29
CA THR A 35 14.43 3.29 -3.34
C THR A 35 13.50 2.07 -3.35
N PRO A 36 12.59 1.94 -2.36
CA PRO A 36 11.61 0.86 -2.36
C PRO A 36 10.83 0.96 -3.67
N THR A 37 11.06 0.00 -4.57
CA THR A 37 10.35 -0.05 -5.84
C THR A 37 8.97 -0.62 -5.53
N ALA A 38 7.92 0.18 -5.75
CA ALA A 38 6.55 -0.31 -5.63
C ALA A 38 6.37 -1.55 -6.52
N PRO A 39 5.65 -2.58 -6.04
CA PRO A 39 5.43 -3.78 -6.84
C PRO A 39 4.77 -3.41 -8.17
N PRO A 40 5.13 -4.10 -9.26
CA PRO A 40 4.56 -3.82 -10.56
C PRO A 40 3.05 -4.04 -10.55
N ALA A 41 2.33 -3.26 -11.35
CA ALA A 41 0.90 -3.46 -11.52
C ALA A 41 0.64 -4.86 -12.11
N ARG A 42 -0.28 -5.60 -11.50
CA ARG A 42 -0.62 -6.95 -11.92
C ARG A 42 -1.70 -6.91 -12.99
N HIS A 43 -1.39 -7.53 -14.13
CA HIS A 43 -2.34 -7.78 -15.21
C HIS A 43 -3.00 -9.15 -15.00
N VAL A 44 -4.33 -9.19 -15.10
CA VAL A 44 -5.14 -10.40 -14.97
C VAL A 44 -6.02 -10.53 -16.20
N VAL A 45 -5.96 -11.69 -16.87
CA VAL A 45 -6.87 -12.02 -17.97
C VAL A 45 -8.12 -12.65 -17.37
N LEU A 46 -9.22 -11.90 -17.35
CA LEU A 46 -10.51 -12.35 -16.83
C LEU A 46 -11.30 -13.06 -17.95
N GLN A 47 -11.83 -14.26 -17.68
CA GLN A 47 -12.68 -14.99 -18.64
C GLN A 47 -14.05 -14.35 -18.81
N GLN A 48 -14.57 -13.72 -17.76
CA GLN A 48 -15.84 -13.02 -17.80
C GLN A 48 -15.62 -11.59 -18.29
N GLN A 49 -16.30 -11.21 -19.36
CA GLN A 49 -16.33 -9.83 -19.86
C GLN A 49 -17.76 -9.32 -19.73
N TRP A 50 -17.94 -8.32 -18.89
CA TRP A 50 -19.21 -7.60 -18.77
C TRP A 50 -19.15 -6.34 -19.63
N GLU A 51 -20.32 -5.87 -20.06
CA GLU A 51 -20.44 -4.62 -20.81
C GLU A 51 -20.08 -3.40 -19.95
N LEU A 52 -20.31 -3.49 -18.64
CA LEU A 52 -19.95 -2.49 -17.64
C LEU A 52 -19.07 -3.12 -16.58
N ASP A 53 -17.92 -2.51 -16.32
CA ASP A 53 -17.02 -2.85 -15.23
C ASP A 53 -16.63 -1.60 -14.44
N ARG A 54 -16.04 -1.82 -13.26
CA ARG A 54 -15.53 -0.76 -12.41
C ARG A 54 -14.47 0.07 -13.14
N GLY A 55 -14.60 1.38 -13.02
CA GLY A 55 -13.68 2.33 -13.65
C GLY A 55 -14.23 2.88 -14.97
N ASP A 56 -15.22 2.21 -15.55
CA ASP A 56 -15.96 2.72 -16.70
C ASP A 56 -16.74 3.98 -16.33
N ARG A 57 -17.17 4.71 -17.37
CA ARG A 57 -18.05 5.86 -17.23
C ARG A 57 -19.32 5.69 -18.05
N VAL A 58 -20.46 5.89 -17.40
CA VAL A 58 -21.79 5.93 -18.04
C VAL A 58 -22.35 7.32 -17.88
N ALA A 59 -22.61 8.03 -18.98
CA ALA A 59 -23.06 9.43 -18.98
C ALA A 59 -22.19 10.36 -18.10
N GLY A 60 -20.89 10.08 -18.02
CA GLY A 60 -19.94 10.84 -17.19
C GLY A 60 -19.85 10.42 -15.72
N TYR A 61 -20.76 9.59 -15.22
CA TYR A 61 -20.70 9.03 -13.87
C TYR A 61 -19.74 7.83 -13.83
N LEU A 62 -18.93 7.72 -12.77
CA LEU A 62 -18.00 6.61 -12.58
C LEU A 62 -18.76 5.37 -12.11
N VAL A 63 -18.53 4.23 -12.76
CA VAL A 63 -18.98 2.92 -12.28
C VAL A 63 -18.09 2.50 -11.11
N SER A 64 -18.67 2.43 -9.90
CA SER A 64 -17.94 2.18 -8.66
C SER A 64 -17.72 0.70 -8.34
N ALA A 65 -18.54 -0.20 -8.89
CA ALA A 65 -18.46 -1.64 -8.74
C ALA A 65 -18.93 -2.37 -10.01
N GLY A 66 -18.37 -3.56 -10.26
CA GLY A 66 -18.76 -4.44 -11.36
C GLY A 66 -19.59 -5.63 -10.88
N LEU A 67 -20.02 -6.47 -11.83
CA LEU A 67 -20.71 -7.72 -11.48
C LEU A 67 -19.74 -8.67 -10.74
N GLY A 68 -20.22 -9.29 -9.66
CA GLY A 68 -19.42 -10.22 -8.84
C GLY A 68 -18.57 -9.55 -7.75
N ASP A 69 -18.64 -8.23 -7.62
CA ASP A 69 -18.14 -7.52 -6.45
C ASP A 69 -19.18 -7.54 -5.30
N VAL A 70 -18.71 -7.56 -4.05
CA VAL A 70 -19.51 -7.18 -2.87
C VAL A 70 -19.04 -5.82 -2.36
N SER A 71 -19.99 -4.97 -1.97
CA SER A 71 -19.70 -3.62 -1.44
C SER A 71 -19.96 -3.61 0.07
N ILE A 72 -18.96 -3.18 0.84
CA ILE A 72 -19.01 -3.07 2.29
C ILE A 72 -18.83 -1.60 2.66
N GLU A 73 -19.76 -1.07 3.45
CA GLU A 73 -19.59 0.23 4.11
C GLU A 73 -18.59 0.07 5.26
N LEU A 74 -17.45 0.74 5.13
CA LEU A 74 -16.37 0.71 6.12
C LEU A 74 -16.43 1.90 7.09
N GLY A 75 -17.06 3.01 6.72
CA GLY A 75 -17.11 4.21 7.57
C GLY A 75 -15.74 4.78 7.95
N GLY A 76 -14.71 4.49 7.15
CA GLY A 76 -13.33 4.89 7.40
C GLY A 76 -12.43 3.79 7.99
N ASP A 77 -12.99 2.62 8.32
CA ASP A 77 -12.25 1.52 8.95
C ASP A 77 -11.12 0.95 8.09
N SER A 78 -10.20 0.28 8.79
CA SER A 78 -9.03 -0.38 8.21
C SER A 78 -9.39 -1.72 7.60
N VAL A 79 -8.69 -2.07 6.52
CA VAL A 79 -8.71 -3.38 5.89
C VAL A 79 -7.36 -4.05 6.11
N HIS A 80 -7.38 -5.31 6.50
CA HIS A 80 -6.24 -6.09 6.95
C HIS A 80 -5.91 -7.25 6.00
N ALA A 81 -4.63 -7.63 5.93
CA ALA A 81 -4.20 -8.77 5.15
C ALA A 81 -4.73 -10.07 5.79
N PRO A 82 -5.53 -10.87 5.06
CA PRO A 82 -6.16 -12.07 5.63
C PRO A 82 -5.17 -13.24 5.80
N PHE A 83 -3.99 -13.15 5.19
CA PHE A 83 -2.85 -14.07 5.26
C PHE A 83 -1.55 -13.29 5.08
N ASP A 84 -0.41 -13.97 5.24
CA ASP A 84 0.85 -13.48 4.69
C ASP A 84 0.77 -13.48 3.16
N GLY A 85 1.24 -12.41 2.50
CA GLY A 85 1.07 -12.29 1.07
C GLY A 85 1.65 -11.02 0.46
N GLU A 86 1.17 -10.70 -0.74
CA GLU A 86 1.62 -9.58 -1.54
C GLU A 86 0.43 -8.76 -2.02
N VAL A 87 0.53 -7.44 -1.86
CA VAL A 87 -0.42 -6.44 -2.37
C VAL A 87 0.22 -5.74 -3.57
N ALA A 88 -0.40 -5.85 -4.74
CA ALA A 88 0.06 -5.20 -5.97
C ALA A 88 -1.05 -4.32 -6.58
N PRO A 89 -0.72 -3.21 -7.26
CA PRO A 89 -1.71 -2.43 -7.99
C PRO A 89 -2.44 -3.28 -9.04
N ALA A 90 -3.74 -3.06 -9.24
CA ALA A 90 -4.47 -3.68 -10.33
C ALA A 90 -4.28 -2.87 -11.63
N ALA A 91 -3.70 -3.48 -12.66
CA ALA A 91 -3.47 -2.79 -13.92
C ALA A 91 -4.79 -2.37 -14.59
N GLY A 92 -4.86 -1.12 -15.05
CA GLY A 92 -6.08 -0.54 -15.64
C GLY A 92 -7.17 -0.17 -14.63
N GLN A 93 -6.98 -0.45 -13.33
CA GLN A 93 -7.96 -0.19 -12.27
C GLN A 93 -7.30 0.63 -11.14
N PRO A 94 -7.17 1.96 -11.30
CA PRO A 94 -6.31 2.80 -10.46
C PRO A 94 -6.75 2.89 -8.98
N SER A 95 -7.98 2.51 -8.66
CA SER A 95 -8.52 2.48 -7.29
C SER A 95 -8.48 1.09 -6.64
N CYS A 96 -7.77 0.14 -7.24
CA CYS A 96 -7.80 -1.27 -6.86
C CYS A 96 -6.39 -1.83 -6.64
N VAL A 97 -6.31 -2.76 -5.70
CA VAL A 97 -5.16 -3.62 -5.49
C VAL A 97 -5.58 -5.08 -5.56
N TYR A 98 -4.65 -5.92 -5.99
CA TYR A 98 -4.75 -7.36 -5.87
C TYR A 98 -3.92 -7.83 -4.68
N PHE A 99 -4.51 -8.70 -3.86
CA PHE A 99 -3.83 -9.45 -2.82
C PHE A 99 -3.72 -10.92 -3.23
N SER A 100 -2.53 -11.49 -3.12
CA SER A 100 -2.27 -12.92 -3.31
C SER A 100 -1.45 -13.50 -2.17
N SER A 101 -1.67 -14.79 -1.88
CA SER A 101 -0.96 -15.52 -0.83
C SER A 101 -0.64 -16.94 -1.29
N SER A 102 0.49 -17.48 -0.84
CA SER A 102 0.86 -18.88 -1.01
C SER A 102 -0.06 -19.84 -0.24
N ASP A 103 -0.78 -19.34 0.76
CA ASP A 103 -1.70 -20.14 1.58
C ASP A 103 -2.96 -20.53 0.78
N VAL A 104 -3.30 -19.71 -0.22
CA VAL A 104 -4.46 -19.89 -1.11
C VAL A 104 -4.06 -19.63 -2.57
N PRO A 105 -3.14 -20.44 -3.15
CA PRO A 105 -2.42 -20.09 -4.38
C PRO A 105 -3.28 -20.09 -5.65
N ALA A 106 -4.47 -20.71 -5.59
CA ALA A 106 -5.44 -20.71 -6.67
C ALA A 106 -6.36 -19.48 -6.66
N TYR A 107 -6.22 -18.59 -5.67
CA TYR A 107 -7.09 -17.44 -5.47
C TYR A 107 -6.34 -16.12 -5.54
N LEU A 108 -7.04 -15.09 -5.99
CA LEU A 108 -6.60 -13.71 -6.04
C LEU A 108 -7.75 -12.85 -5.54
N PHE A 109 -7.44 -11.88 -4.69
CA PHE A 109 -8.46 -11.05 -4.05
C PHE A 109 -8.30 -9.62 -4.52
N ARG A 110 -9.36 -9.04 -5.06
CA ARG A 110 -9.37 -7.65 -5.52
C ARG A 110 -10.00 -6.77 -4.44
N PHE A 111 -9.25 -5.80 -3.95
CA PHE A 111 -9.71 -4.80 -2.98
C PHE A 111 -9.69 -3.44 -3.64
N CYS A 112 -10.84 -2.77 -3.67
CA CYS A 112 -10.97 -1.47 -4.30
C CYS A 112 -11.65 -0.46 -3.38
N GLY A 113 -11.24 0.81 -3.48
CA GLY A 113 -11.71 1.87 -2.57
C GLY A 113 -10.80 2.10 -1.36
N LEU A 114 -9.66 1.42 -1.30
CA LEU A 114 -8.63 1.66 -0.29
C LEU A 114 -7.93 3.00 -0.54
N ARG A 115 -7.88 3.84 0.49
CA ARG A 115 -7.03 5.03 0.60
C ARG A 115 -5.64 4.62 1.08
N ARG A 116 -4.62 5.14 0.39
CA ARG A 116 -3.20 4.91 0.68
C ARG A 116 -2.88 3.41 0.87
N PRO A 117 -3.15 2.57 -0.14
CA PRO A 117 -2.91 1.14 0.00
C PRO A 117 -1.43 0.87 0.29
N HIS A 118 -1.16 -0.04 1.22
CA HIS A 118 0.17 -0.53 1.53
C HIS A 118 0.53 -1.62 0.52
N LEU A 119 1.43 -1.26 -0.41
CA LEU A 119 1.86 -2.14 -1.50
C LEU A 119 3.09 -2.95 -1.07
N GLY A 120 3.23 -4.14 -1.65
CA GLY A 120 4.35 -5.06 -1.44
C GLY A 120 3.99 -6.20 -0.51
N THR A 121 5.00 -6.80 0.12
CA THR A 121 4.81 -7.89 1.07
C THR A 121 4.12 -7.40 2.34
N VAL A 122 3.09 -8.11 2.77
CA VAL A 122 2.34 -7.87 4.02
C VAL A 122 2.22 -9.17 4.80
N ARG A 123 2.14 -9.05 6.12
CA ARG A 123 1.89 -10.18 7.03
C ARG A 123 0.42 -10.23 7.42
N TYR A 124 -0.04 -11.38 7.87
CA TYR A 124 -1.37 -11.56 8.43
C TYR A 124 -1.69 -10.48 9.48
N GLY A 125 -2.83 -9.80 9.27
CA GLY A 125 -3.30 -8.73 10.14
C GLY A 125 -2.72 -7.34 9.87
N ASP A 126 -1.67 -7.22 9.05
CA ASP A 126 -1.15 -5.92 8.65
C ASP A 126 -2.23 -5.12 7.94
N THR A 127 -2.36 -3.84 8.27
CA THR A 127 -3.27 -2.95 7.56
C THR A 127 -2.81 -2.78 6.12
N MET A 128 -3.68 -3.13 5.17
CA MET A 128 -3.48 -2.93 3.73
C MET A 128 -4.01 -1.56 3.27
N GLY A 129 -4.90 -0.92 4.04
CA GLY A 129 -5.44 0.40 3.74
C GLY A 129 -6.68 0.70 4.59
N SER A 130 -7.37 1.79 4.29
CA SER A 130 -8.67 2.16 4.89
C SER A 130 -9.59 2.77 3.84
N GLY A 131 -10.91 2.80 4.04
CA GLY A 131 -11.81 3.36 3.04
C GLY A 131 -13.17 3.73 3.61
N GLU A 132 -14.00 4.46 2.84
CA GLU A 132 -15.42 4.66 3.18
C GLU A 132 -16.26 3.45 2.74
N ILE A 133 -15.98 2.96 1.53
CA ILE A 133 -16.62 1.79 0.94
C ILE A 133 -15.51 0.91 0.38
N LEU A 134 -15.53 -0.37 0.75
CA LEU A 134 -14.70 -1.40 0.13
C LEU A 134 -15.54 -2.16 -0.88
N HIS A 135 -15.02 -2.30 -2.08
CA HIS A 135 -15.55 -3.25 -3.03
C HIS A 135 -14.58 -4.42 -3.16
N PHE A 136 -15.07 -5.63 -2.90
CA PHE A 136 -14.27 -6.84 -2.80
C PHE A 136 -14.73 -7.87 -3.84
N ALA A 137 -13.78 -8.49 -4.52
CA ALA A 137 -14.04 -9.65 -5.37
C ALA A 137 -13.01 -10.75 -5.14
N THR A 138 -13.47 -11.99 -5.29
CA THR A 138 -12.59 -13.16 -5.29
C THR A 138 -12.47 -13.68 -6.71
N LEU A 139 -11.24 -13.92 -7.14
CA LEU A 139 -10.92 -14.50 -8.43
C LEU A 139 -10.28 -15.86 -8.21
N ARG A 140 -10.68 -16.85 -8.99
CA ARG A 140 -10.08 -18.18 -9.02
C ARG A 140 -9.31 -18.38 -10.32
N ARG A 141 -8.10 -18.91 -10.21
CA ARG A 141 -7.26 -19.26 -11.35
C ARG A 141 -7.82 -20.50 -12.05
N HIS A 142 -8.00 -20.40 -13.36
CA HIS A 142 -8.29 -21.55 -14.22
C HIS A 142 -7.00 -22.28 -14.64
N PRO A 143 -7.08 -23.57 -15.02
CA PRO A 143 -5.92 -24.33 -15.48
C PRO A 143 -5.20 -23.72 -16.69
N ASP A 144 -5.92 -22.99 -17.53
CA ASP A 144 -5.40 -22.27 -18.70
C ASP A 144 -4.63 -20.97 -18.34
N GLY A 145 -4.56 -20.63 -17.05
CA GLY A 145 -3.87 -19.45 -16.52
C GLY A 145 -4.71 -18.19 -16.47
N THR A 146 -5.95 -18.22 -16.98
CA THR A 146 -6.91 -17.12 -16.86
C THR A 146 -7.54 -17.11 -15.46
N TRP A 147 -8.30 -16.07 -15.17
CA TRP A 147 -9.01 -15.90 -13.90
C TRP A 147 -10.50 -15.76 -14.15
N ALA A 148 -11.31 -16.24 -13.22
CA ALA A 148 -12.75 -15.99 -13.20
C ALA A 148 -13.15 -15.44 -11.83
N ILE A 149 -14.07 -14.49 -11.81
CA ILE A 149 -14.69 -14.02 -10.58
C ILE A 149 -15.62 -15.13 -10.08
N VAL A 150 -15.44 -15.45 -8.81
CA VAL A 150 -16.21 -16.45 -8.08
C VAL A 150 -16.81 -15.80 -6.84
N GLU A 151 -17.80 -16.46 -6.25
CA GLU A 151 -18.42 -16.00 -5.02
C GLU A 151 -17.36 -15.71 -3.93
N PRO A 152 -17.38 -14.50 -3.32
CA PRO A 152 -16.47 -14.15 -2.25
C PRO A 152 -16.67 -15.03 -1.00
N SER A 153 -15.56 -15.44 -0.39
CA SER A 153 -15.61 -16.20 0.87
C SER A 153 -15.80 -15.28 2.08
N ASN A 154 -16.87 -15.52 2.86
CA ASN A 154 -17.13 -14.80 4.11
C ASN A 154 -15.93 -14.84 5.06
N ASN A 155 -15.26 -15.99 5.21
CA ASN A 155 -14.14 -16.13 6.13
C ASN A 155 -12.95 -15.22 5.76
N ILE A 156 -12.67 -15.07 4.46
CA ILE A 156 -11.58 -14.19 4.00
C ILE A 156 -11.95 -12.74 4.25
N LEU A 157 -13.18 -12.38 3.92
CA LEU A 157 -13.67 -11.02 4.12
C LEU A 157 -13.67 -10.64 5.61
N GLU A 158 -14.16 -11.52 6.48
CA GLU A 158 -14.13 -11.32 7.94
C GLU A 158 -12.71 -11.07 8.46
N ARG A 159 -11.73 -11.90 8.04
CA ARG A 159 -10.30 -11.70 8.39
C ARG A 159 -9.73 -10.37 7.86
N SER A 160 -10.24 -9.89 6.75
CA SER A 160 -9.83 -8.60 6.18
C SER A 160 -10.52 -7.41 6.84
N LEU A 161 -11.69 -7.58 7.43
CA LEU A 161 -12.45 -6.50 8.08
C LEU A 161 -12.19 -6.43 9.59
N GLN A 162 -11.69 -7.50 10.19
CA GLN A 162 -11.40 -7.56 11.61
C GLN A 162 -9.89 -7.71 11.81
N PRO A 163 -9.24 -6.86 12.62
CA PRO A 163 -7.87 -7.13 13.02
C PRO A 163 -7.84 -8.49 13.74
N PRO A 164 -6.71 -9.23 13.67
CA PRO A 164 -6.54 -10.40 14.52
C PRO A 164 -6.85 -9.99 15.95
N LEU A 165 -7.65 -10.79 16.67
CA LEU A 165 -7.92 -10.56 18.09
C LEU A 165 -6.57 -10.40 18.77
N GLN A 166 -6.18 -9.15 19.07
CA GLN A 166 -5.10 -8.91 19.99
C GLN A 166 -5.62 -9.50 21.28
N SER A 167 -5.01 -10.62 21.70
CA SER A 167 -5.16 -11.10 23.07
C SER A 167 -5.06 -9.87 23.96
N ALA A 168 -6.16 -9.51 24.61
CA ALA A 168 -6.25 -8.36 25.49
C ALA A 168 -5.01 -8.40 26.38
N ARG A 169 -4.09 -7.46 26.17
CA ARG A 169 -2.89 -7.36 26.97
C ARG A 169 -3.39 -6.94 28.37
N PRO A 170 -3.17 -7.73 29.43
CA PRO A 170 -3.64 -7.38 30.77
C PRO A 170 -2.98 -6.08 31.27
#